data_AF-A0A923I923-F1
#
_entry.id   AF-A0A923I923-F1
#
_cell.length_a   1.000
_cell.length_b   1.000
_cell.length_c   1.000
_cell.angle_alpha   90.00
_cell.angle_beta   90.00
_cell.angle_gamma   90.00
#
_symmetry.space_group_name_H-M   'P 1'
#
loop_
_entity.id
_entity.type
_entity.pdbx_description
1 polymer ?
#
loop_
_entity_poly.entity_id
_entity_poly.type
_entity_poly.pdbx_seq_one_letter_code
_entity_poly.pdbx_strand_id
1 'polypeptide(L)'
;EVWLRNRLLTLSTQSETTKAINYMLNQWHALNYYCEDGVAEIDNNIAENALRGCCLGRKNFLFLGSDSGGERAAAMHSLIGTAKMNGIDPEAYLRYVFTHIADYPINRVADLLPWNVADRLA
;
A
#
# COMPACT_ATOMS: atom_id res chain seq x y z
N GLU A 1 -9.09 -17.87 -19.87
CA GLU A 1 -8.81 -19.19 -19.26
C GLU A 1 -8.53 -20.29 -20.28
N VAL A 2 -9.48 -20.57 -21.19
CA VAL A 2 -9.41 -21.71 -22.15
C VAL A 2 -8.11 -21.77 -22.93
N TRP A 3 -7.64 -20.63 -23.47
CA TRP A 3 -6.39 -20.56 -24.23
C TRP A 3 -5.16 -21.04 -23.42
N LEU A 4 -5.08 -20.68 -22.13
CA LEU A 4 -3.96 -21.06 -21.26
C LEU A 4 -3.95 -22.55 -20.96
N ARG A 5 -5.14 -23.12 -20.70
CA ARG A 5 -5.29 -24.57 -20.49
C ARG A 5 -4.89 -25.35 -21.74
N ASN A 6 -5.26 -24.86 -22.92
CA ASN A 6 -4.81 -25.45 -24.18
C ASN A 6 -3.29 -25.33 -24.36
N ARG A 7 -2.70 -24.20 -23.97
CA ARG A 7 -1.23 -24.02 -24.07
C ARG A 7 -0.47 -24.98 -23.18
N LEU A 8 -0.97 -25.29 -21.97
CA LEU A 8 -0.35 -26.26 -21.07
C LEU A 8 -0.18 -27.65 -21.70
N LEU A 9 -1.11 -28.08 -22.57
CA LEU A 9 -1.02 -29.38 -23.27
C LEU A 9 0.18 -29.46 -24.23
N THR A 10 0.73 -28.31 -24.63
CA THR A 10 1.85 -28.22 -25.58
C THR A 10 3.19 -27.97 -24.90
N LEU A 11 3.21 -27.77 -23.58
CA LEU A 11 4.40 -27.41 -22.82
C LEU A 11 4.87 -28.59 -21.96
N SER A 12 6.18 -28.67 -21.75
CA SER A 12 6.73 -29.58 -20.75
C SER A 12 6.23 -29.20 -19.36
N THR A 13 5.82 -30.20 -18.58
CA THR A 13 5.30 -30.04 -17.21
C THR A 13 6.32 -29.38 -16.28
N GLN A 14 7.62 -29.53 -16.55
CA GLN A 14 8.70 -29.00 -15.73
C GLN A 14 9.16 -27.59 -16.15
N SER A 15 8.61 -27.03 -17.23
CA SER A 15 9.05 -25.72 -17.71
C SER A 15 8.60 -24.58 -16.78
N GLU A 16 9.41 -23.53 -16.67
CA GLU A 16 9.06 -22.32 -15.92
C GLU A 16 7.77 -21.67 -16.44
N THR A 17 7.53 -21.73 -17.75
CA THR A 17 6.28 -21.26 -18.37
C THR A 17 5.07 -22.05 -17.86
N THR A 18 5.17 -23.37 -17.73
CA THR A 18 4.10 -24.19 -17.15
C THR A 18 3.83 -23.82 -15.69
N LYS A 19 4.88 -23.60 -14.89
CA LYS A 19 4.74 -23.13 -13.51
C LYS A 19 4.01 -21.78 -13.43
N ALA A 20 4.40 -20.83 -14.27
CA ALA A 20 3.79 -19.50 -14.32
C ALA A 20 2.31 -19.56 -14.76
N ILE A 21 1.98 -20.34 -15.79
CA ILE A 21 0.58 -20.50 -16.23
C ILE A 21 -0.27 -21.15 -15.15
N ASN A 22 0.23 -22.21 -14.49
CA ASN A 22 -0.48 -22.86 -13.40
C ASN A 22 -0.70 -21.91 -12.21
N TYR A 23 0.32 -21.12 -11.84
CA TYR A 23 0.18 -20.10 -10.81
C TYR A 23 -0.93 -19.10 -11.15
N MET A 24 -0.94 -18.58 -12.38
CA MET A 24 -1.96 -17.64 -12.84
C MET A 24 -3.36 -18.26 -12.86
N LEU A 25 -3.50 -19.51 -13.32
CA LEU A 25 -4.78 -20.24 -13.31
C LEU A 25 -5.31 -20.49 -11.89
N ASN A 26 -4.42 -20.76 -10.93
CA ASN A 26 -4.80 -20.89 -9.52
C ASN A 26 -5.32 -19.56 -8.93
N GLN A 27 -4.91 -18.43 -9.49
CA GLN A 27 -5.34 -17.08 -9.09
C GLN A 27 -6.41 -16.49 -10.03
N TRP A 28 -7.01 -17.31 -10.91
CA TRP A 28 -7.87 -16.81 -11.99
C TRP A 28 -9.06 -15.98 -11.50
N HIS A 29 -9.69 -16.40 -10.39
CA HIS A 29 -10.78 -15.63 -9.77
C HIS A 29 -10.30 -14.25 -9.31
N ALA A 30 -9.18 -14.18 -8.58
CA ALA A 30 -8.64 -12.91 -8.10
C ALA A 30 -8.23 -11.98 -9.25
N LEU A 31 -7.62 -12.53 -10.31
CA LEU A 31 -7.22 -11.77 -11.50
C LEU A 31 -8.39 -11.20 -12.31
N ASN A 32 -9.58 -11.77 -12.22
CA ASN A 32 -10.77 -11.27 -12.91
C ASN A 32 -11.72 -10.51 -11.99
N TYR A 33 -11.35 -10.26 -10.73
CA TYR A 33 -12.21 -9.53 -9.80
C TYR A 33 -12.61 -8.14 -10.32
N TYR A 34 -11.71 -7.47 -11.04
CA TYR A 34 -11.99 -6.16 -11.66
C TYR A 34 -13.13 -6.21 -12.71
N CYS A 35 -13.43 -7.39 -13.28
CA CYS A 35 -14.57 -7.57 -14.18
C CYS A 35 -15.91 -7.61 -13.43
N GLU A 36 -15.88 -7.90 -12.12
CA GLU A 36 -17.04 -8.03 -11.25
C GLU A 36 -17.33 -6.74 -10.48
N ASP A 37 -16.27 -5.99 -10.13
CA ASP A 37 -16.34 -4.74 -9.38
C ASP A 37 -15.67 -3.59 -10.16
N GLY A 38 -16.48 -2.65 -10.64
CA GLY A 38 -16.01 -1.50 -11.41
C GLY A 38 -15.18 -0.47 -10.61
N VAL A 39 -15.09 -0.63 -9.28
CA VAL A 39 -14.17 0.16 -8.44
C VAL A 39 -12.77 -0.45 -8.44
N ALA A 40 -12.63 -1.74 -8.72
CA ALA A 40 -11.34 -2.40 -8.74
C ALA A 40 -10.59 -2.13 -10.04
N GLU A 41 -9.31 -1.79 -9.90
CA GLU A 41 -8.40 -1.61 -11.02
C GLU A 41 -7.98 -2.95 -11.62
N ILE A 42 -7.73 -2.97 -12.94
CA ILE A 42 -7.25 -4.16 -13.65
C ILE A 42 -5.84 -4.58 -13.21
N ASP A 43 -5.07 -3.64 -12.67
CA ASP A 43 -3.72 -3.86 -12.17
C ASP A 43 -3.55 -3.30 -10.76
N ASN A 44 -2.46 -3.72 -10.11
CA ASN A 44 -2.12 -3.30 -8.75
C ASN A 44 -1.09 -2.16 -8.72
N ASN A 45 -0.86 -1.43 -9.83
CA ASN A 45 0.22 -0.45 -9.93
C ASN A 45 0.11 0.65 -8.87
N ILE A 46 -1.11 1.08 -8.56
CA ILE A 46 -1.37 2.09 -7.51
C ILE A 46 -0.84 1.61 -6.16
N ALA A 47 -1.17 0.37 -5.80
CA ALA A 47 -0.75 -0.25 -4.55
C ALA A 47 0.77 -0.48 -4.53
N GLU A 48 1.36 -0.97 -5.62
CA GLU A 48 2.82 -1.17 -5.71
C GLU A 48 3.60 0.15 -5.62
N ASN A 49 3.12 1.20 -6.30
CA ASN A 49 3.70 2.53 -6.21
C ASN A 49 3.61 3.10 -4.79
N ALA A 50 2.49 2.89 -4.09
CA ALA A 50 2.34 3.28 -2.69
C ALA A 50 3.34 2.54 -1.78
N LEU A 51 3.55 1.24 -2.01
CA LEU A 51 4.49 0.41 -1.25
C LEU A 51 5.97 0.71 -1.56
N ARG A 52 6.27 1.28 -2.73
CA ARG A 52 7.66 1.57 -3.16
C ARG A 52 8.43 2.42 -2.14
N GLY A 53 7.75 3.37 -1.50
CA GLY A 53 8.34 4.20 -0.43
C GLY A 53 8.80 3.37 0.78
N CYS A 54 8.00 2.39 1.20
CA CYS A 54 8.35 1.47 2.29
C CYS A 54 9.54 0.58 1.90
N CYS A 55 9.53 0.03 0.67
CA CYS A 55 10.63 -0.81 0.17
C CYS A 55 11.97 -0.06 0.12
N LEU A 56 11.97 1.20 -0.31
CA LEU A 56 13.16 2.06 -0.27
C LEU A 56 13.57 2.39 1.17
N GLY A 57 12.61 2.71 2.03
CA GLY A 57 12.82 2.97 3.45
C GLY A 57 13.49 1.80 4.17
N ARG A 58 13.09 0.56 3.90
CA ARG A 58 13.71 -0.65 4.48
C ARG A 58 15.21 -0.76 4.22
N LYS A 59 15.69 -0.30 3.06
CA LYS A 59 17.12 -0.29 2.74
C LYS A 59 17.88 0.84 3.46
N ASN A 60 17.19 1.93 3.78
CA ASN A 60 17.80 3.17 4.27
C ASN A 60 17.63 3.39 5.79
N PHE A 61 16.65 2.73 6.43
CA PHE A 61 16.36 2.89 7.85
C PHE A 61 16.94 1.72 8.64
N LEU A 62 18.04 1.96 9.35
CA LEU A 62 18.76 0.98 10.16
C LEU A 62 17.92 0.36 11.30
N PHE A 63 16.80 1.00 11.66
CA PHE A 63 15.96 0.63 12.81
C PHE A 63 14.74 -0.24 12.43
N LEU A 64 14.54 -0.53 11.14
CA LEU A 64 13.50 -1.44 10.64
C LEU A 64 13.88 -2.92 10.82
N GLY A 65 14.64 -3.25 11.87
CA GLY A 65 15.14 -4.60 12.16
C GLY A 65 14.41 -5.32 13.30
N SER A 66 13.52 -4.65 14.02
CA SER A 66 12.69 -5.23 15.08
C SER A 66 11.20 -5.10 14.76
N ASP A 67 10.38 -6.01 15.29
CA ASP A 67 8.92 -5.97 15.12
C ASP A 67 8.31 -4.63 15.56
N SER A 68 8.77 -4.12 16.70
CA SER A 68 8.37 -2.81 17.23
C SER A 68 8.79 -1.64 16.32
N GLY A 69 9.92 -1.75 15.63
CA GLY A 69 10.35 -0.77 14.63
C GLY A 69 9.46 -0.83 13.39
N GLY A 70 9.10 -2.04 12.96
CA GLY A 70 8.16 -2.28 11.87
C GLY A 70 6.78 -1.68 12.13
N GLU A 71 6.22 -1.89 13.33
CA GLU A 71 4.93 -1.34 13.73
C GLU A 71 4.92 0.20 13.70
N ARG A 72 5.96 0.84 14.24
CA ARG A 72 6.09 2.31 14.21
C ARG A 72 6.22 2.84 12.79
N ALA A 73 7.00 2.16 11.94
CA ALA A 73 7.14 2.55 10.54
C ALA A 73 5.82 2.38 9.78
N ALA A 74 5.06 1.31 10.03
CA ALA A 74 3.75 1.10 9.44
C ALA A 74 2.78 2.23 9.84
N ALA A 75 2.76 2.64 11.10
CA ALA A 75 1.95 3.77 11.56
C ALA A 75 2.34 5.07 10.84
N MET A 76 3.64 5.39 10.75
CA MET A 76 4.12 6.60 10.07
C MET A 76 3.82 6.58 8.56
N HIS A 77 4.08 5.46 7.88
CA HIS A 77 3.76 5.32 6.46
C HIS A 77 2.26 5.43 6.18
N SER A 78 1.42 4.92 7.09
CA SER A 78 -0.04 5.04 6.98
C SER A 78 -0.49 6.49 7.10
N LEU A 79 0.04 7.25 8.06
CA LEU A 79 -0.27 8.67 8.22
C LEU A 79 0.19 9.50 7.02
N ILE A 80 1.42 9.27 6.55
CA ILE A 80 1.98 9.95 5.36
C ILE A 80 1.17 9.61 4.10
N GLY A 81 0.83 8.34 3.91
CA GLY A 81 0.00 7.89 2.79
C GLY A 81 -1.39 8.54 2.84
N THR A 82 -1.99 8.60 4.02
CA THR A 82 -3.29 9.25 4.25
C THR A 82 -3.25 10.74 3.93
N ALA A 83 -2.22 11.47 4.36
CA ALA A 83 -2.05 12.88 4.00
C ALA A 83 -1.98 13.08 2.48
N LYS A 84 -1.17 12.27 1.78
CA LYS A 84 -1.08 12.32 0.31
C LYS A 84 -2.41 12.04 -0.37
N MET A 85 -3.17 11.04 0.09
CA MET A 85 -4.48 10.70 -0.45
C MET A 85 -5.52 11.83 -0.26
N ASN A 86 -5.34 12.68 0.76
CA ASN A 86 -6.17 13.86 1.00
C ASN A 86 -5.63 15.12 0.30
N GLY A 87 -4.60 15.01 -0.55
CA GLY A 87 -3.99 16.15 -1.24
C GLY A 87 -3.18 17.08 -0.33
N ILE A 88 -2.80 16.61 0.86
CA ILE A 88 -2.09 17.38 1.87
C ILE A 88 -0.58 17.10 1.78
N ASP A 89 0.24 18.14 1.86
CA ASP A 89 1.69 17.98 2.00
C ASP A 89 2.03 17.23 3.32
N PRO A 90 2.64 16.03 3.25
CA PRO A 90 2.90 15.25 4.44
C PRO A 90 3.86 15.92 5.42
N GLU A 91 4.79 16.75 4.93
CA GLU A 91 5.70 17.48 5.81
C GLU A 91 4.96 18.53 6.62
N ALA A 92 4.15 19.38 5.97
CA ALA A 92 3.30 20.36 6.63
C ALA A 92 2.38 19.70 7.66
N TYR A 93 1.74 18.58 7.30
CA TYR A 93 0.91 17.81 8.22
C TYR A 93 1.68 17.34 9.45
N LEU A 94 2.82 16.66 9.27
CA LEU A 94 3.61 16.15 10.40
C LEU A 94 4.15 17.30 11.27
N ARG A 95 4.56 18.41 10.66
CA ARG A 95 4.99 19.61 11.39
C ARG A 95 3.86 20.16 12.26
N TYR A 96 2.65 20.26 11.72
CA TYR A 96 1.48 20.69 12.47
C TYR A 96 1.17 19.73 13.63
N VAL A 97 1.15 18.42 13.39
CA VAL A 97 0.91 17.44 14.44
C VAL A 97 1.97 17.53 15.53
N PHE A 98 3.26 17.51 15.19
CA PHE A 98 4.34 17.54 16.18
C PHE A 98 4.38 18.84 17.00
N THR A 99 3.94 19.96 16.43
CA THR A 99 3.87 21.24 17.15
C THR A 99 2.70 21.33 18.13
N HIS A 100 1.64 20.53 17.95
CA HIS A 100 0.42 20.62 18.76
C HIS A 100 0.17 19.41 19.65
N ILE A 101 0.73 18.23 19.32
CA ILE A 101 0.36 16.96 19.95
C ILE A 101 0.68 16.90 21.45
N ALA A 102 1.74 17.59 21.90
CA ALA A 102 2.16 17.57 23.29
C ALA A 102 1.11 18.23 24.23
N ASP A 103 0.43 19.26 23.75
CA ASP A 103 -0.58 20.01 24.49
C ASP A 103 -2.02 19.58 24.14
N TYR A 104 -2.17 18.60 23.23
CA TYR A 104 -3.48 18.18 22.75
C TYR A 104 -4.16 17.19 23.70
N PRO A 105 -5.47 17.31 23.97
CA PRO A 105 -6.18 16.34 24.78
C PRO A 105 -6.11 14.92 24.19
N ILE A 106 -5.68 13.94 24.99
CA ILE A 106 -5.49 12.55 24.54
C ILE A 106 -6.76 11.91 23.96
N ASN A 107 -7.94 12.32 24.44
CA ASN A 107 -9.24 11.85 23.96
C ASN A 107 -9.70 12.54 22.67
N ARG A 108 -8.90 13.47 22.11
CA ARG A 108 -9.19 14.23 20.90
C ARG A 108 -8.09 14.15 19.84
N VAL A 109 -7.16 13.21 19.96
CA VAL A 109 -6.06 13.04 18.99
C VAL A 109 -6.58 12.77 17.57
N ALA A 110 -7.81 12.24 17.41
CA ALA A 110 -8.45 12.08 16.12
C ALA A 110 -8.68 13.42 15.37
N ASP A 111 -8.79 14.54 16.09
CA ASP A 111 -8.91 15.88 15.48
C ASP A 111 -7.61 16.30 14.76
N LEU A 112 -6.49 15.62 15.04
CA LEU A 112 -5.21 15.81 14.37
C LEU A 112 -5.04 14.92 13.12
N LEU A 113 -6.04 14.14 12.71
CA LEU A 113 -5.97 13.34 11.49
C LEU A 113 -5.94 14.23 10.24
N PRO A 114 -5.36 13.75 9.11
CA PRO A 114 -5.06 14.62 7.96
C PRO A 114 -6.25 15.43 7.44
N TRP A 115 -7.41 14.81 7.27
CA TRP A 115 -8.62 15.46 6.75
C TRP A 115 -9.22 16.50 7.71
N ASN A 116 -8.91 16.45 9.00
CA ASN A 116 -9.44 17.40 10.00
C ASN A 116 -8.60 18.66 10.14
N VAL A 117 -7.33 18.61 9.70
CA VAL A 117 -6.39 19.73 9.83
C VAL A 117 -6.08 20.40 8.49
N ALA A 118 -6.61 19.91 7.38
CA ALA A 118 -6.35 20.41 6.03
C ALA A 118 -6.47 21.94 5.93
N ASP A 119 -7.55 22.51 6.47
CA ASP A 119 -7.82 23.96 6.46
C ASP A 119 -6.82 24.78 7.30
N ARG A 120 -6.04 24.12 8.16
CA ARG A 120 -5.08 24.74 9.09
C ARG A 120 -3.63 24.67 8.60
N LEU A 121 -3.38 24.02 7.46
CA LEU A 121 -2.05 23.79 6.89
C LEU A 121 -1.66 24.81 5.81
N ALA A 122 -2.49 25.84 5.58
CA ALA A 122 -2.27 26.91 4.61
C ALA A 122 -1.06 27.80 4.96
#